data_AF-J9DM28-F1
#
_entry.id   AF-J9DM28-F1
#
_cell.length_a   1.000
_cell.length_b   1.000
_cell.length_c   1.000
_cell.angle_alpha   90.00
_cell.angle_beta   90.00
_cell.angle_gamma   90.00
#
_symmetry.space_group_name_H-M   'P 1'
#
loop_
_entity.id
_entity.type
_entity.pdbx_description
1 polymer ?
#
loop_
_entity_poly.entity_id
_entity_poly.type
_entity_poly.pdbx_seq_one_letter_code
_entity_poly.pdbx_strand_id
1 'polypeptide(L)'
;MDSPLQDIHAQRVTRFLDRLSALQCIKYLVIGVLSFKIFQIGVNGTVLFLTRDEVCKAPLKLFLTVYTILVAIQGGLFFIKNREYFRVERIPDIQENNELGLFNNFVDAFTLFWYLTGFHWTQECKTCRVTDPMLYYTSFVWICYGMFIIVSPLIAIILLILLITYIRPKLPIIEYNKDRGDIGRHDANCSICLNDYNENEKIKMLPCKHHFHVNCIDEWFNVDDICPLCKKPINLLYDLVDQP
;
A
#
# COMPACT_ATOMS: atom_id res chain seq x y z
N MET A 1 34.98 16.92 8.69
CA MET A 1 34.54 17.67 9.89
C MET A 1 33.03 17.57 9.92
N ASP A 2 32.51 16.40 10.30
CA ASP A 2 31.07 16.20 10.44
C ASP A 2 30.66 16.60 11.85
N SER A 3 29.61 17.40 11.93
CA SER A 3 29.22 18.19 13.09
C SER A 3 28.75 17.32 14.27
N PRO A 4 29.23 17.55 15.51
CA PRO A 4 28.74 16.89 16.73
C PRO A 4 27.27 17.20 17.05
N LEU A 5 26.63 18.11 16.32
CA LEU A 5 25.20 18.43 16.46
C LEU A 5 24.29 17.38 15.81
N GLN A 6 24.76 16.68 14.78
CA GLN A 6 24.00 15.67 14.04
C GLN A 6 23.85 14.37 14.86
N ASP A 7 24.84 14.09 15.71
CA ASP A 7 24.89 12.92 16.59
C ASP A 7 23.92 13.05 17.78
N ILE A 8 23.76 14.25 18.36
CA ILE A 8 22.84 14.51 19.49
C ILE A 8 21.36 14.31 19.08
N HIS A 9 20.99 14.72 17.87
CA HIS A 9 19.64 14.50 17.35
C HIS A 9 19.38 13.02 17.07
N ALA A 10 20.35 12.31 16.47
CA ALA A 10 20.26 10.87 16.25
C ALA A 10 20.12 10.11 17.58
N GLN A 11 20.91 10.45 18.60
CA GLN A 11 20.86 9.85 19.93
C GLN A 11 19.56 10.14 20.70
N ARG A 12 18.89 11.26 20.41
CA ARG A 12 17.62 11.63 21.04
C ARG A 12 16.46 10.90 20.37
N VAL A 13 16.54 10.70 19.05
CA VAL A 13 15.58 9.91 18.26
C VAL A 13 15.67 8.43 18.62
N THR A 14 16.87 7.84 18.69
CA THR A 14 17.04 6.43 19.09
C THR A 14 16.53 6.16 20.51
N ARG A 15 16.85 7.02 21.48
CA ARG A 15 16.29 6.90 22.85
C ARG A 15 14.77 7.06 22.92
N PHE A 16 14.17 7.82 22.01
CA PHE A 16 12.72 7.95 21.90
C PHE A 16 12.10 6.69 21.26
N LEU A 17 12.74 6.15 20.23
CA LEU A 17 12.37 4.90 19.57
C LEU A 17 12.51 3.69 20.52
N ASP A 18 13.59 3.62 21.30
CA ASP A 18 13.81 2.58 22.32
C ASP A 18 12.78 2.61 23.46
N ARG A 19 12.16 3.77 23.69
CA ARG A 19 11.07 3.94 24.66
C ARG A 19 9.69 3.59 24.08
N LEU A 20 9.55 3.55 22.75
CA LEU A 20 8.31 3.16 22.08
C LEU A 20 8.34 1.67 21.81
N SER A 21 7.82 0.88 22.75
CA SER A 21 7.53 -0.52 22.45
C SER A 21 6.51 -0.60 21.30
N ALA A 22 6.71 -1.53 20.35
CA ALA A 22 5.77 -1.72 19.23
C ALA A 22 4.31 -1.85 19.71
N LEU A 23 4.11 -2.48 20.88
CA LEU A 23 2.82 -2.60 21.54
C LEU A 23 2.20 -1.25 21.94
N GLN A 24 2.98 -0.30 22.45
CA GLN A 24 2.47 1.05 22.76
C GLN A 24 2.06 1.79 21.49
N CYS A 25 2.85 1.68 20.40
CA CYS A 25 2.49 2.26 19.12
C CYS A 25 1.15 1.70 18.61
N ILE A 26 0.98 0.37 18.65
CA ILE A 26 -0.28 -0.29 18.27
C ILE A 26 -1.45 0.18 19.15
N LYS A 27 -1.27 0.26 20.48
CA LYS A 27 -2.29 0.79 21.40
C LYS A 27 -2.73 2.20 21.02
N TYR A 28 -1.78 3.11 20.77
CA TYR A 28 -2.09 4.49 20.35
C TYR A 28 -2.79 4.54 18.99
N LEU A 29 -2.39 3.69 18.05
CA LEU A 29 -3.02 3.59 16.73
C LEU A 29 -4.48 3.12 16.86
N VAL A 30 -4.73 2.06 17.62
CA VAL A 30 -6.09 1.53 17.87
C VAL A 30 -6.98 2.59 18.55
N ILE A 31 -6.46 3.27 19.58
CA ILE A 31 -7.16 4.37 20.24
C ILE A 31 -7.46 5.50 19.25
N GLY A 32 -6.47 5.91 18.46
CA GLY A 32 -6.64 6.98 17.47
C GLY A 32 -7.74 6.68 16.46
N VAL A 33 -7.78 5.44 15.93
CA VAL A 33 -8.82 5.01 14.99
C VAL A 33 -10.20 5.01 15.64
N LEU A 34 -10.34 4.50 16.87
CA LEU A 34 -11.60 4.50 17.61
C LEU A 34 -12.07 5.93 17.93
N SER A 35 -11.17 6.80 18.39
CA SER A 35 -11.46 8.20 18.67
C SER A 35 -11.92 8.93 17.42
N PHE A 36 -11.30 8.67 16.27
CA PHE A 36 -11.73 9.25 15.00
C PHE A 36 -13.15 8.80 14.62
N LYS A 37 -13.48 7.51 14.76
CA LYS A 37 -14.84 6.99 14.52
C LYS A 37 -15.88 7.64 15.44
N ILE A 38 -15.55 7.80 16.72
CA ILE A 38 -16.42 8.50 17.70
C ILE A 38 -16.63 9.96 17.30
N PHE A 39 -15.57 10.65 16.88
CA PHE A 39 -15.66 12.02 16.39
C PHE A 39 -16.57 12.13 15.16
N GLN A 40 -16.46 11.21 14.19
CA GLN A 40 -17.36 11.15 13.03
C GLN A 40 -18.83 11.04 13.45
N ILE A 41 -19.13 10.13 14.38
CA ILE A 41 -20.50 9.93 14.91
C ILE A 41 -21.00 11.20 15.61
N GLY A 42 -20.14 11.84 16.42
CA GLY A 42 -20.48 13.07 17.12
C GLY A 42 -20.83 14.21 16.18
N VAL A 43 -19.96 14.50 15.20
CA VAL A 43 -20.19 15.55 14.20
C VAL A 43 -21.48 15.30 13.42
N ASN A 44 -21.70 14.07 12.94
CA ASN A 44 -22.88 13.75 12.16
C ASN A 44 -24.17 13.83 12.99
N GLY A 45 -24.12 13.34 14.24
CA GLY A 45 -25.23 13.44 15.17
C GLY A 45 -25.62 14.90 15.46
N THR A 46 -24.63 15.77 15.68
CA THR A 46 -24.87 17.20 15.86
C THR A 46 -25.52 17.83 14.62
N VAL A 47 -25.01 17.53 13.42
CA VAL A 47 -25.56 18.08 12.17
C VAL A 47 -26.99 17.59 11.93
N LEU A 48 -27.28 16.30 12.16
CA LEU A 48 -28.63 15.74 12.03
C LEU A 48 -29.61 16.33 13.06
N PHE A 49 -29.14 16.61 14.28
CA PHE A 49 -29.94 17.25 15.31
C PHE A 49 -30.28 18.70 14.93
N LEU A 50 -29.28 19.49 14.52
CA LEU A 50 -29.47 20.90 14.14
C LEU A 50 -30.37 21.07 12.92
N THR A 51 -30.37 20.08 12.01
CA THR A 51 -31.15 20.14 10.75
C THR A 51 -32.48 19.39 10.83
N ARG A 52 -32.90 18.91 12.02
CA ARG A 52 -34.03 17.98 12.18
C ARG A 52 -35.33 18.45 11.50
N ASP A 53 -35.71 19.72 11.67
CA ASP A 53 -37.03 20.24 11.28
C ASP A 53 -37.16 20.60 9.79
N GLU A 54 -36.08 20.52 9.02
CA GLU A 54 -36.08 20.87 7.59
C GLU A 54 -36.66 19.73 6.71
N VAL A 55 -37.91 19.86 6.25
CA VAL A 55 -38.64 18.80 5.51
C VAL A 55 -38.11 18.57 4.08
N CYS A 56 -37.44 19.55 3.46
CA CYS A 56 -37.14 19.54 2.01
C CYS A 56 -35.94 18.68 1.55
N LYS A 57 -35.28 17.89 2.41
CA LYS A 57 -33.91 17.39 2.14
C LYS A 57 -33.68 15.91 2.49
N ALA A 58 -34.63 15.05 2.08
CA ALA A 58 -34.62 13.61 2.38
C ALA A 58 -33.34 12.84 1.97
N PRO A 59 -32.75 13.00 0.76
CA PRO A 59 -31.65 12.11 0.33
C PRO A 59 -30.35 12.36 1.09
N LEU A 60 -30.00 13.61 1.39
CA LEU A 60 -28.75 13.93 2.07
C LEU A 60 -28.80 13.61 3.58
N LYS A 61 -29.97 13.81 4.21
CA LYS A 61 -30.22 13.34 5.58
C LYS A 61 -30.17 11.82 5.67
N LEU A 62 -30.75 11.12 4.69
CA LEU A 62 -30.66 9.66 4.58
C LEU A 62 -29.20 9.22 4.45
N PHE A 63 -28.44 9.86 3.57
CA PHE A 63 -27.01 9.60 3.41
C PHE A 63 -26.26 9.71 4.73
N LEU A 64 -26.37 10.84 5.42
CA LEU A 64 -25.64 11.10 6.66
C LEU A 64 -26.09 10.18 7.80
N THR A 65 -27.37 9.82 7.86
CA THR A 65 -27.92 8.90 8.86
C THR A 65 -27.36 7.49 8.67
N VAL A 66 -27.48 6.94 7.46
CA VAL A 66 -26.94 5.60 7.15
C VAL A 66 -25.43 5.57 7.30
N TYR A 67 -24.72 6.62 6.86
CA TYR A 67 -23.28 6.74 7.06
C TYR A 67 -22.90 6.67 8.54
N THR A 68 -23.64 7.36 9.41
CA THR A 68 -23.40 7.33 10.86
C THR A 68 -23.61 5.95 11.46
N ILE A 69 -24.63 5.23 11.01
CA ILE A 69 -24.89 3.84 11.43
C ILE A 69 -23.74 2.93 10.97
N LEU A 70 -23.29 3.04 9.72
CA LEU A 70 -22.17 2.24 9.21
C LEU A 70 -20.88 2.50 9.98
N VAL A 71 -20.57 3.78 10.26
CA VAL A 71 -19.40 4.17 11.07
C VAL A 71 -19.49 3.57 12.48
N ALA A 72 -20.68 3.55 13.10
CA ALA A 72 -20.88 2.95 14.40
C ALA A 72 -20.70 1.42 14.38
N ILE A 73 -21.23 0.73 13.35
CA ILE A 73 -21.04 -0.72 13.17
C ILE A 73 -19.55 -1.02 12.97
N GLN A 74 -18.87 -0.33 12.05
CA GLN A 74 -17.44 -0.49 11.81
C GLN A 74 -16.61 -0.22 13.07
N GLY A 75 -16.94 0.83 13.83
CA GLY A 75 -16.28 1.14 15.09
C GLY A 75 -16.45 0.02 16.13
N GLY A 76 -17.65 -0.55 16.24
CA GLY A 76 -17.94 -1.69 17.10
C GLY A 76 -17.17 -2.95 16.69
N LEU A 77 -17.16 -3.29 15.40
CA LEU A 77 -16.40 -4.42 14.86
C LEU A 77 -14.89 -4.25 15.09
N PHE A 78 -14.37 -3.05 14.80
CA PHE A 78 -12.96 -2.71 15.04
C PHE A 78 -12.61 -2.80 16.53
N PHE A 79 -13.49 -2.33 17.42
CA PHE A 79 -13.29 -2.46 18.87
C PHE A 79 -13.25 -3.93 19.29
N ILE A 80 -14.19 -4.76 18.82
CA ILE A 80 -14.22 -6.20 19.15
C ILE A 80 -12.94 -6.88 18.66
N LYS A 81 -12.52 -6.62 17.42
CA LYS A 81 -11.29 -7.20 16.82
C LYS A 81 -10.03 -6.79 17.59
N ASN A 82 -10.00 -5.57 18.15
CA ASN A 82 -8.81 -5.01 18.79
C ASN A 82 -8.88 -4.91 20.32
N ARG A 83 -9.92 -5.46 20.95
CA ARG A 83 -10.15 -5.32 22.41
C ARG A 83 -9.01 -5.89 23.25
N GLU A 84 -8.40 -6.99 22.78
CA GLU A 84 -7.34 -7.68 23.50
C GLU A 84 -6.06 -6.83 23.61
N TYR A 85 -5.79 -5.93 22.66
CA TYR A 85 -4.64 -5.03 22.75
C TYR A 85 -4.65 -4.14 23.99
N PHE A 86 -5.83 -3.87 24.58
CA PHE A 86 -5.94 -3.05 25.79
C PHE A 86 -5.57 -3.80 27.07
N ARG A 87 -5.60 -5.15 27.07
CA ARG A 87 -5.48 -5.96 28.29
C ARG A 87 -4.12 -6.62 28.46
N VAL A 88 -3.30 -6.69 27.42
CA VAL A 88 -2.08 -7.50 27.42
C VAL A 88 -0.82 -6.61 27.42
N GLU A 89 0.23 -7.09 28.10
CA GLU A 89 1.59 -6.50 28.14
C GLU A 89 2.53 -7.07 27.07
N ARG A 90 2.09 -8.13 26.37
CA ARG A 90 2.73 -8.77 25.21
C ARG A 90 1.73 -8.85 24.05
N ILE A 91 2.24 -9.00 22.83
CA ILE A 91 1.40 -9.07 21.61
C ILE A 91 0.56 -10.36 21.67
N PRO A 92 -0.79 -10.28 21.64
CA PRO A 92 -1.63 -11.47 21.66
C PRO A 92 -1.60 -12.20 20.31
N ASP A 93 -1.74 -13.54 20.34
CA ASP A 93 -1.96 -14.35 19.14
C ASP A 93 -3.43 -14.23 18.74
N ILE A 94 -3.71 -13.57 17.60
CA ILE A 94 -5.07 -13.21 17.18
C ILE A 94 -5.62 -14.34 16.32
N GLN A 95 -6.51 -15.15 16.89
CA GLN A 95 -7.28 -16.11 16.11
C GLN A 95 -8.42 -15.36 15.38
N GLU A 96 -8.28 -15.22 14.07
CA GLU A 96 -9.25 -14.50 13.25
C GLU A 96 -10.57 -15.28 13.17
N ASN A 97 -11.66 -14.66 13.64
CA ASN A 97 -12.99 -15.23 13.51
C ASN A 97 -13.50 -14.99 12.08
N ASN A 98 -13.60 -16.05 11.29
CA ASN A 98 -14.02 -16.00 9.88
C ASN A 98 -15.39 -15.36 9.67
N GLU A 99 -16.36 -15.56 10.58
CA GLU A 99 -17.69 -14.95 10.44
C GLU A 99 -17.65 -13.43 10.66
N LEU A 100 -16.89 -12.99 11.67
CA LEU A 100 -16.72 -11.57 11.98
C LEU A 100 -15.95 -10.85 10.85
N GLY A 101 -14.93 -11.51 10.29
CA GLY A 101 -14.18 -11.01 9.14
C GLY A 101 -15.05 -10.85 7.90
N LEU A 102 -15.88 -11.85 7.59
CA LEU A 102 -16.83 -11.78 6.47
C LEU A 102 -17.82 -10.62 6.63
N PHE A 103 -18.40 -10.46 7.83
CA PHE A 103 -19.32 -9.36 8.10
C PHE A 103 -18.64 -7.99 7.99
N ASN A 104 -17.41 -7.85 8.49
CA ASN A 104 -16.63 -6.61 8.33
C ASN A 104 -16.43 -6.28 6.84
N ASN A 105 -16.01 -7.26 6.02
CA ASN A 105 -15.83 -7.07 4.59
C ASN A 105 -17.13 -6.67 3.89
N PHE A 106 -18.27 -7.24 4.29
CA PHE A 106 -19.59 -6.87 3.78
C PHE A 106 -19.95 -5.41 4.11
N VAL A 107 -19.74 -4.99 5.36
CA VAL A 107 -20.00 -3.60 5.81
C VAL A 107 -19.09 -2.62 5.06
N ASP A 108 -17.83 -2.99 4.83
CA ASP A 108 -16.88 -2.18 4.06
C ASP A 108 -17.34 -2.03 2.60
N ALA A 109 -17.72 -3.13 1.94
CA ALA A 109 -18.25 -3.09 0.57
C ALA A 109 -19.52 -2.23 0.46
N PHE A 110 -20.44 -2.35 1.41
CA PHE A 110 -21.64 -1.52 1.44
C PHE A 110 -21.30 -0.04 1.67
N THR A 111 -20.30 0.26 2.51
CA THR A 111 -19.83 1.63 2.75
C THR A 111 -19.26 2.26 1.47
N LEU A 112 -18.53 1.50 0.64
CA LEU A 112 -18.05 1.97 -0.67
C LEU A 112 -19.21 2.34 -1.59
N PHE A 113 -20.20 1.45 -1.71
CA PHE A 113 -21.40 1.72 -2.49
C PHE A 113 -22.14 2.97 -1.97
N TRP A 114 -22.19 3.14 -0.66
CA TRP A 114 -22.84 4.30 -0.05
C TRP A 114 -22.12 5.61 -0.38
N TYR A 115 -20.79 5.65 -0.42
CA TYR A 115 -20.04 6.83 -0.86
C TYR A 115 -20.34 7.23 -2.31
N LEU A 116 -20.46 6.27 -3.23
CA LEU A 116 -20.84 6.53 -4.62
C LEU A 116 -22.26 7.10 -4.72
N THR A 117 -23.20 6.53 -3.97
CA THR A 117 -24.58 7.02 -3.89
C THR A 117 -24.65 8.43 -3.32
N GLY A 118 -23.89 8.70 -2.24
CA GLY A 118 -23.78 10.02 -1.66
C GLY A 118 -23.20 11.05 -2.64
N PHE A 119 -22.14 10.69 -3.37
CA PHE A 119 -21.55 11.55 -4.38
C PHE A 119 -22.58 11.93 -5.45
N HIS A 120 -23.33 10.94 -5.97
CA HIS A 120 -24.42 11.18 -6.92
C HIS A 120 -25.46 12.16 -6.36
N TRP A 121 -25.98 11.93 -5.15
CA TRP A 121 -26.95 12.83 -4.53
C TRP A 121 -26.41 14.24 -4.26
N THR A 122 -25.11 14.39 -3.96
CA THR A 122 -24.50 15.73 -3.82
C THR A 122 -24.41 16.48 -5.15
N GLN A 123 -24.36 15.78 -6.29
CA GLN A 123 -24.35 16.38 -7.62
C GLN A 123 -25.75 16.79 -8.10
N GLU A 124 -26.76 15.99 -7.79
CA GLU A 124 -28.15 16.27 -8.17
C GLU A 124 -28.72 17.49 -7.43
N CYS A 125 -28.34 17.69 -6.17
CA CYS A 125 -28.86 18.79 -5.37
C CYS A 125 -28.10 20.11 -5.58
N LYS A 126 -28.47 20.86 -6.62
CA LYS A 126 -27.87 22.18 -6.93
C LYS A 126 -28.13 23.25 -5.85
N THR A 127 -29.26 23.17 -5.15
CA THR A 127 -29.72 24.18 -4.17
C THR A 127 -29.36 23.87 -2.72
N CYS A 128 -28.86 22.67 -2.43
CA CYS A 128 -28.51 22.26 -1.05
C CYS A 128 -27.39 23.10 -0.43
N ARG A 129 -26.44 23.60 -1.25
CA ARG A 129 -25.30 24.41 -0.77
C ARG A 129 -25.72 25.69 -0.05
N VAL A 130 -26.80 26.32 -0.50
CA VAL A 130 -27.30 27.60 0.04
C VAL A 130 -28.35 27.37 1.12
N THR A 131 -29.19 26.37 0.94
CA THR A 131 -30.32 26.11 1.83
C THR A 131 -29.94 25.40 3.13
N ASP A 132 -28.97 24.49 3.12
CA ASP A 132 -28.43 23.83 4.32
C ASP A 132 -26.91 23.61 4.18
N PRO A 133 -26.09 24.65 4.40
CA PRO A 133 -24.65 24.55 4.21
C PRO A 133 -24.02 23.51 5.14
N MET A 134 -24.46 23.41 6.40
CA MET A 134 -23.89 22.48 7.37
C MET A 134 -24.04 21.01 6.96
N LEU A 135 -25.25 20.62 6.50
CA LEU A 135 -25.51 19.27 6.02
C LEU A 135 -24.70 18.96 4.75
N TYR A 136 -24.72 19.88 3.79
CA TYR A 136 -23.99 19.74 2.52
C TYR A 136 -22.49 19.56 2.72
N TYR A 137 -21.82 20.48 3.44
CA TYR A 137 -20.37 20.41 3.62
C TYR A 137 -19.96 19.21 4.47
N THR A 138 -20.73 18.84 5.50
CA THR A 138 -20.42 17.65 6.30
C THR A 138 -20.48 16.38 5.44
N SER A 139 -21.55 16.20 4.66
CA SER A 139 -21.66 15.06 3.76
C SER A 139 -20.57 15.06 2.68
N PHE A 140 -20.29 16.22 2.08
CA PHE A 140 -19.26 16.36 1.05
C PHE A 140 -17.86 16.01 1.58
N VAL A 141 -17.49 16.49 2.78
CA VAL A 141 -16.21 16.18 3.42
C VAL A 141 -16.05 14.68 3.64
N TRP A 142 -17.08 13.98 4.13
CA TRP A 142 -17.01 12.53 4.34
C TRP A 142 -16.92 11.75 3.04
N ILE A 143 -17.61 12.19 1.98
CA ILE A 143 -17.49 11.60 0.64
C ILE A 143 -16.07 11.77 0.12
N CYS A 144 -15.50 12.98 0.18
CA CYS A 144 -14.13 13.23 -0.25
C CYS A 144 -13.11 12.40 0.54
N TYR A 145 -13.27 12.32 1.87
CA TYR A 145 -12.42 11.48 2.72
C TYR A 145 -12.51 10.00 2.34
N GLY A 146 -13.73 9.49 2.12
CA GLY A 146 -13.96 8.12 1.65
C GLY A 146 -13.28 7.84 0.31
N MET A 147 -13.46 8.73 -0.67
CA MET A 147 -12.83 8.59 -1.99
C MET A 147 -11.30 8.63 -1.92
N PHE A 148 -10.72 9.47 -1.06
CA PHE A 148 -9.28 9.52 -0.85
C PHE A 148 -8.73 8.19 -0.30
N ILE A 149 -9.40 7.60 0.70
CA ILE A 149 -9.02 6.30 1.26
C ILE A 149 -9.06 5.20 0.19
N ILE A 150 -10.00 5.25 -0.75
CA ILE A 150 -10.15 4.25 -1.82
C ILE A 150 -9.08 4.44 -2.90
N VAL A 151 -8.79 5.68 -3.29
CA VAL A 151 -7.89 6.01 -4.40
C VAL A 151 -6.42 5.91 -3.98
N SER A 152 -6.07 6.27 -2.74
CA SER A 152 -4.70 6.21 -2.22
C SER A 152 -4.00 4.84 -2.40
N PRO A 153 -4.60 3.68 -2.05
CA PRO A 153 -3.95 2.39 -2.26
C PRO A 153 -3.80 2.03 -3.74
N LEU A 154 -4.75 2.41 -4.60
CA LEU A 154 -4.64 2.18 -6.04
C LEU A 154 -3.48 2.97 -6.64
N ILE A 155 -3.33 4.24 -6.24
CA ILE A 155 -2.19 5.06 -6.63
C ILE A 155 -0.89 4.45 -6.10
N ALA A 156 -0.84 4.02 -4.84
CA ALA A 156 0.35 3.40 -4.27
C ALA A 156 0.76 2.12 -5.03
N ILE A 157 -0.20 1.27 -5.40
CA ILE A 157 0.06 0.07 -6.21
C ILE A 157 0.60 0.45 -7.59
N ILE A 158 0.01 1.44 -8.26
CA ILE A 158 0.51 1.92 -9.56
C ILE A 158 1.94 2.44 -9.43
N LEU A 159 2.22 3.24 -8.41
CA LEU A 159 3.57 3.76 -8.14
C LEU A 159 4.56 2.63 -7.84
N LEU A 160 4.15 1.61 -7.09
CA LEU A 160 4.98 0.43 -6.82
C LEU A 160 5.27 -0.36 -8.10
N ILE A 161 4.28 -0.57 -8.96
CA ILE A 161 4.49 -1.23 -10.26
C ILE A 161 5.45 -0.41 -11.11
N LEU A 162 5.26 0.91 -11.21
CA LEU A 162 6.18 1.81 -11.93
C LEU A 162 7.59 1.81 -11.33
N LEU A 163 7.70 1.72 -10.01
CA LEU A 163 8.98 1.62 -9.33
C LEU A 163 9.68 0.30 -9.64
N ILE A 164 8.94 -0.82 -9.62
CA ILE A 164 9.46 -2.15 -9.95
C ILE A 164 9.92 -2.20 -11.42
N THR A 165 9.15 -1.62 -12.34
CA THR A 165 9.55 -1.55 -13.76
C THR A 165 10.75 -0.63 -13.98
N TYR A 166 10.87 0.45 -13.21
CA TYR A 166 12.00 1.39 -13.30
C TYR A 166 13.31 0.83 -12.71
N ILE A 167 13.24 -0.02 -11.68
CA ILE A 167 14.42 -0.55 -10.97
C ILE A 167 15.10 -1.72 -11.71
N ARG A 168 14.55 -2.22 -12.83
CA ARG A 168 15.18 -3.28 -13.65
C ARG A 168 16.66 -2.93 -13.93
N PRO A 169 17.63 -3.71 -13.41
CA PRO A 169 19.03 -3.33 -13.50
C PRO A 169 19.50 -3.35 -14.95
N LYS A 170 20.19 -2.29 -15.36
CA LYS A 170 20.81 -2.22 -16.68
C LYS A 170 22.00 -3.20 -16.71
N LEU A 171 21.77 -4.39 -17.25
CA LEU A 171 22.80 -5.43 -17.36
C LEU A 171 23.89 -5.01 -18.36
N PRO A 172 25.17 -5.30 -18.06
CA PRO A 172 26.26 -5.06 -18.99
C PRO A 172 26.10 -5.94 -20.25
N ILE A 173 26.25 -5.30 -21.40
CA ILE A 173 26.31 -5.97 -22.71
C ILE A 173 27.78 -5.96 -23.13
N ILE A 174 28.31 -7.14 -23.42
CA ILE A 174 29.66 -7.32 -23.94
C ILE A 174 29.58 -7.92 -25.35
N GLU A 175 30.58 -7.66 -26.17
CA GLU A 175 30.72 -8.29 -27.49
C GLU A 175 31.63 -9.51 -27.35
N TYR A 176 31.15 -10.66 -27.78
CA TYR A 176 31.93 -11.89 -27.74
C TYR A 176 33.12 -11.81 -28.70
N ASN A 177 34.31 -12.13 -28.20
CA ASN A 177 35.52 -12.20 -29.01
C ASN A 177 36.29 -13.48 -28.67
N LYS A 178 36.52 -14.32 -29.68
CA LYS A 178 37.14 -15.64 -29.50
C LYS A 178 38.63 -15.56 -29.14
N ASP A 179 39.30 -14.46 -29.46
CA ASP A 179 40.73 -14.25 -29.27
C ASP A 179 41.08 -13.57 -27.94
N ARG A 180 40.14 -12.85 -27.31
CA ARG A 180 40.35 -12.18 -26.01
C ARG A 180 40.44 -13.14 -24.82
N GLY A 181 39.84 -14.32 -24.91
CA GLY A 181 39.87 -15.33 -23.84
C GLY A 181 39.02 -14.99 -22.61
N ASP A 182 38.12 -14.01 -22.70
CA ASP A 182 37.26 -13.56 -21.59
C ASP A 182 36.23 -14.63 -21.16
N ILE A 183 35.85 -15.51 -22.09
CA ILE A 183 34.95 -16.66 -21.88
C ILE A 183 35.68 -17.90 -22.39
N GLY A 184 35.79 -18.93 -21.55
CA GLY A 184 36.43 -20.19 -21.93
C GLY A 184 35.76 -20.81 -23.15
N ARG A 185 36.53 -21.43 -24.06
CA ARG A 185 36.00 -22.04 -25.30
C ARG A 185 34.88 -23.06 -25.06
N HIS A 186 34.88 -23.73 -23.90
CA HIS A 186 33.84 -24.69 -23.53
C HIS A 186 32.58 -24.05 -22.94
N ASP A 187 32.65 -22.78 -22.53
CA ASP A 187 31.55 -22.01 -21.96
C ASP A 187 31.00 -20.98 -22.97
N ALA A 188 31.47 -20.99 -24.21
CA ALA A 188 31.13 -20.03 -25.25
C ALA A 188 29.83 -20.39 -26.00
N ASN A 189 28.80 -20.80 -25.26
CA ASN A 189 27.46 -21.07 -25.79
C ASN A 189 26.37 -20.46 -24.92
N CYS A 190 25.20 -20.24 -25.51
CA CYS A 190 24.03 -19.81 -24.79
C CYS A 190 23.21 -21.02 -24.37
N SER A 191 23.03 -21.23 -23.06
CA SER A 191 22.27 -22.38 -22.56
C SER A 191 20.75 -22.29 -22.76
N ILE A 192 20.24 -21.17 -23.29
CA ILE A 192 18.80 -20.98 -23.59
C ILE A 192 18.49 -21.50 -24.99
N CYS A 193 19.23 -21.07 -26.01
CA CYS A 193 19.05 -21.49 -27.39
C CYS A 193 19.95 -22.66 -27.81
N LEU A 194 20.89 -23.05 -26.95
CA LEU A 194 21.88 -24.12 -27.15
C LEU A 194 22.85 -23.89 -28.33
N ASN A 195 22.98 -22.65 -28.80
CA ASN A 195 23.89 -22.26 -29.87
C ASN A 195 25.18 -21.62 -29.33
N ASP A 196 26.28 -21.82 -30.05
CA ASP A 196 27.57 -21.16 -29.79
C ASP A 196 27.49 -19.66 -30.14
N TYR A 197 28.34 -18.85 -29.49
CA TYR A 197 28.45 -17.42 -29.80
C TYR A 197 29.26 -17.16 -31.07
N ASN A 198 28.78 -16.24 -31.89
CA ASN A 198 29.50 -15.75 -33.06
C ASN A 198 30.43 -14.58 -32.70
N GLU A 199 31.49 -14.39 -33.50
CA GLU A 199 32.41 -13.27 -33.32
C GLU A 199 31.67 -11.92 -33.39
N ASN A 200 31.94 -11.03 -32.43
CA ASN A 200 31.29 -9.74 -32.22
C ASN A 200 29.78 -9.82 -31.87
N GLU A 201 29.28 -11.00 -31.50
CA GLU A 201 27.90 -11.15 -31.07
C GLU A 201 27.68 -10.52 -29.69
N LYS A 202 26.56 -9.80 -29.54
CA LYS A 202 26.21 -9.16 -28.27
C LYS A 202 25.64 -10.16 -27.30
N ILE A 203 26.26 -10.25 -26.13
CA ILE A 203 25.83 -11.10 -25.03
C ILE A 203 25.64 -10.26 -23.77
N LYS A 204 24.68 -10.64 -22.94
CA LYS A 204 24.42 -10.03 -21.63
C LYS A 204 25.08 -10.88 -20.57
N MET A 205 25.77 -10.22 -19.64
CA MET A 205 26.35 -10.87 -18.46
C MET A 205 25.54 -10.48 -17.22
N LEU A 206 25.09 -11.48 -16.47
CA LEU A 206 24.35 -11.29 -15.22
C LEU A 206 25.32 -10.98 -14.05
N PRO A 207 24.82 -10.44 -12.92
CA PRO A 207 25.65 -10.24 -11.70
C PRO A 207 26.27 -11.54 -11.17
N CYS A 208 25.62 -12.69 -11.40
CA CYS A 208 26.14 -14.02 -11.08
C CYS A 208 27.22 -14.52 -12.04
N LYS A 209 27.65 -13.69 -13.00
CA LYS A 209 28.66 -13.93 -14.05
C LYS A 209 28.29 -14.90 -15.17
N HIS A 210 27.08 -15.47 -15.15
CA HIS A 210 26.56 -16.21 -16.30
C HIS A 210 26.20 -15.28 -17.46
N HIS A 211 26.33 -15.78 -18.68
CA HIS A 211 26.19 -15.01 -19.91
C HIS A 211 25.28 -15.71 -20.91
N PHE A 212 24.55 -14.90 -21.69
CA PHE A 212 23.53 -15.37 -22.63
C PHE A 212 23.41 -14.38 -23.80
N HIS A 213 22.86 -14.81 -24.94
CA HIS A 213 22.45 -13.87 -26.00
C HIS A 213 21.48 -12.84 -25.45
N VAL A 214 21.62 -11.58 -25.88
CA VAL A 214 20.73 -10.47 -25.46
C VAL A 214 19.26 -10.83 -25.62
N ASN A 215 18.88 -11.35 -26.80
CA ASN A 215 17.49 -11.66 -27.10
C ASN A 215 16.96 -12.83 -26.26
N CYS A 216 17.75 -13.90 -26.12
CA CYS A 216 17.33 -15.09 -25.39
C CYS A 216 17.08 -14.79 -23.91
N ILE A 217 17.95 -13.99 -23.30
CA ILE A 217 17.80 -13.66 -21.88
C ILE A 217 16.72 -12.59 -21.63
N ASP A 218 16.49 -11.67 -22.59
CA ASP A 218 15.39 -10.71 -22.49
C ASP A 218 14.03 -11.37 -22.62
N GLU A 219 13.89 -12.37 -23.50
CA GLU A 219 12.69 -13.21 -23.55
C GLU A 219 12.48 -14.00 -22.26
N TRP A 220 13.56 -14.53 -21.67
CA TRP A 220 13.49 -15.22 -20.39
C TRP A 220 12.98 -14.30 -19.27
N PHE A 221 13.45 -13.05 -19.18
CA PHE A 221 13.02 -12.06 -18.18
C PHE A 221 11.60 -11.51 -18.39
N ASN A 222 10.92 -11.88 -19.47
CA ASN A 222 9.48 -11.68 -19.60
C ASN A 222 8.68 -12.73 -18.81
N VAL A 223 9.32 -13.86 -18.46
CA VAL A 223 8.70 -14.98 -17.72
C VAL A 223 9.21 -15.03 -16.28
N ASP A 224 10.53 -14.94 -16.07
CA ASP A 224 11.14 -15.07 -14.75
C ASP A 224 12.44 -14.22 -14.63
N ASP A 225 12.57 -13.43 -13.55
CA ASP A 225 13.70 -12.51 -13.30
C ASP A 225 14.87 -13.21 -12.57
N ILE A 226 15.11 -14.46 -12.94
CA ILE A 226 16.04 -15.38 -12.30
C ILE A 226 17.03 -15.92 -13.34
N CYS A 227 18.29 -16.10 -12.95
CA CYS A 227 19.29 -16.74 -13.82
C CYS A 227 18.88 -18.18 -14.19
N PRO A 228 18.81 -18.54 -15.49
CA PRO A 228 18.45 -19.90 -15.94
C PRO A 228 19.37 -21.01 -15.41
N LEU A 229 20.64 -20.68 -15.11
CA LEU A 229 21.65 -21.65 -14.71
C LEU A 229 21.71 -21.84 -13.19
N CYS A 230 21.83 -20.77 -12.42
CA CYS A 230 22.04 -20.86 -10.97
C CYS A 230 20.81 -20.50 -10.12
N LYS A 231 19.70 -20.14 -10.74
CA LYS A 231 18.45 -19.75 -10.06
C LYS A 231 18.58 -18.58 -9.09
N LYS A 232 19.63 -17.76 -9.21
CA LYS A 232 19.80 -16.53 -8.42
C LYS A 232 18.99 -15.38 -9.02
N PRO A 233 18.30 -14.56 -8.20
CA PRO A 233 17.59 -13.38 -8.67
C PRO A 233 18.56 -12.30 -9.16
N ILE A 234 18.08 -11.43 -10.04
CA ILE A 234 18.91 -10.39 -10.69
C ILE A 234 18.78 -9.04 -9.99
N ASN A 235 17.80 -8.91 -9.10
CA ASN A 235 17.56 -7.68 -8.34
C ASN A 235 18.71 -7.38 -7.36
N LEU A 236 19.32 -6.20 -7.50
CA LEU A 236 20.36 -5.68 -6.58
C LEU A 236 19.88 -5.52 -5.12
N LEU A 237 18.57 -5.58 -4.87
CA LEU A 237 18.05 -5.63 -3.50
C LEU A 237 18.49 -6.90 -2.76
N TYR A 238 18.76 -8.00 -3.48
CA TYR A 238 19.28 -9.23 -2.87
C TYR A 238 20.66 -9.01 -2.25
N ASP A 239 21.54 -8.26 -2.94
CA ASP A 239 22.87 -7.92 -2.44
C ASP A 239 22.86 -6.96 -1.22
N LEU A 240 21.74 -6.27 -0.96
CA LEU A 240 21.57 -5.40 0.21
C LEU A 240 21.01 -6.14 1.44
N VAL A 241 20.28 -7.25 1.22
CA VAL A 241 19.67 -8.05 2.31
C VAL A 241 20.59 -9.19 2.74
N ASP A 242 21.42 -9.69 1.83
CA ASP A 242 22.24 -10.89 2.03
C ASP A 242 23.75 -10.55 2.11
N GLN A 243 24.09 -9.50 2.87
CA GLN A 243 25.47 -9.35 3.35
C GLN A 243 25.65 -10.12 4.66
N PRO A 244 26.62 -11.04 4.75
CA PRO A 244 26.87 -11.85 5.96
C PRO A 244 27.32 -11.02 7.16
#